data_AF-A0ABD0MGJ1-F1
#
_entry.id   AF-A0ABD0MGJ1-F1
#
_cell.length_a   1.000
_cell.length_b   1.000
_cell.length_c   1.000
_cell.angle_alpha   90.00
_cell.angle_beta   90.00
_cell.angle_gamma   90.00
#
_symmetry.space_group_name_H-M   'P 1'
#
loop_
_entity.id
_entity.type
_entity.pdbx_description
1 polymer ?
#
loop_
_entity_poly.entity_id
_entity_poly.type
_entity_poly.pdbx_seq_one_letter_code
_entity_poly.pdbx_strand_id
1 'polypeptide(L)'
;AEFDDYVLVTGLAEKTKEVQAATLRSVMGPEYRHVYLHNLNLTASQQGDVKTILDAPEVYFMPVRNIIYERYVFGCCKQEEGESRDNF
;
A
#
# COMPACT_ATOMS: atom_id res chain seq x y z
N ALA A 1 5.75 4.48 7.50
CA ALA A 1 6.90 5.41 7.58
C ALA A 1 6.48 6.79 7.10
N GLU A 2 6.32 7.04 5.79
CA GLU A 2 6.07 8.41 5.29
C GLU A 2 4.78 9.08 5.80
N PHE A 3 3.66 8.34 5.88
CA PHE A 3 2.41 8.90 6.43
C PHE A 3 2.43 9.01 7.95
N ASP A 4 3.13 8.11 8.65
CA ASP A 4 3.26 8.15 10.12
C ASP A 4 4.08 9.38 10.56
N ASP A 5 5.16 9.67 9.83
CA ASP A 5 5.98 10.87 10.05
C ASP A 5 5.17 12.13 9.75
N TYR A 6 4.38 12.13 8.66
CA TYR A 6 3.47 13.23 8.35
C TYR A 6 2.43 13.46 9.47
N VAL A 7 1.85 12.40 10.02
CA VAL A 7 0.90 12.47 11.15
C VAL A 7 1.57 13.06 12.39
N LEU A 8 2.82 12.68 12.67
CA LEU A 8 3.60 13.18 13.80
C LEU A 8 3.96 14.67 13.63
N VAL A 9 4.47 15.05 12.46
CA VAL A 9 4.89 16.43 12.17
C VAL A 9 3.71 17.41 12.15
N THR A 10 2.55 16.98 11.66
CA THR A 10 1.35 17.83 11.55
C THR A 10 0.49 17.85 12.82
N GLY A 11 0.86 17.09 13.86
CA GLY A 11 0.06 16.93 15.07
C GLY A 11 -1.29 16.26 14.80
N LEU A 12 -1.41 15.51 13.70
CA LEU A 12 -2.66 14.85 13.33
C LEU A 12 -3.03 13.72 14.30
N ALA A 13 -2.05 13.19 15.02
CA ALA A 13 -2.20 12.12 16.01
C ALA A 13 -3.21 12.47 17.12
N GLU A 14 -3.32 13.75 17.48
CA GLU A 14 -4.23 14.23 18.53
C GLU A 14 -5.67 14.43 18.06
N LYS A 15 -5.91 14.39 16.74
CA LYS A 15 -7.24 14.59 16.15
C LYS A 15 -8.04 13.29 16.13
N THR A 16 -9.35 13.42 15.91
CA THR A 16 -10.22 12.24 15.80
C THR A 16 -9.85 11.38 14.59
N LYS A 17 -10.14 10.09 14.67
CA LYS A 17 -9.82 9.12 13.61
C LYS A 17 -10.47 9.49 12.28
N GLU A 18 -11.68 10.06 12.31
CA GLU A 18 -12.37 10.51 11.10
C GLU A 18 -11.62 11.64 10.39
N VAL A 19 -11.02 12.56 11.15
CA VAL A 19 -10.22 13.67 10.59
C VAL A 19 -8.91 13.14 10.01
N GLN A 20 -8.27 12.17 10.67
CA GLN A 20 -7.07 11.53 10.15
C GLN A 20 -7.37 10.78 8.83
N ALA A 21 -8.46 10.02 8.78
CA ALA A 21 -8.91 9.31 7.57
C ALA A 21 -9.35 10.27 6.44
N ALA A 22 -10.00 11.39 6.78
CA ALA A 22 -10.33 12.43 5.80
C ALA A 22 -9.06 13.09 5.22
N THR A 23 -8.07 13.36 6.06
CA THR A 23 -6.79 13.95 5.64
C THR A 23 -6.02 12.98 4.74
N LEU A 24 -6.00 11.69 5.08
CA LEU A 24 -5.41 10.66 4.22
C LEU A 24 -6.08 10.66 2.82
N ARG A 25 -7.42 10.67 2.77
CA ARG A 25 -8.19 10.72 1.51
C ARG A 25 -8.01 12.01 0.70
N SER A 26 -7.59 13.11 1.34
CA SER A 26 -7.26 14.35 0.64
C SER A 26 -5.85 14.35 0.07
N VAL A 27 -4.90 13.70 0.75
CA VAL A 27 -3.52 13.52 0.26
C VAL A 27 -3.48 12.50 -0.88
N MET A 28 -4.39 11.53 -0.87
CA MET A 28 -4.53 10.54 -1.92
C MET A 28 -4.88 11.18 -3.28
N GLY A 29 -4.10 10.81 -4.30
CA GLY A 29 -4.25 11.29 -5.67
C GLY A 29 -5.56 10.85 -6.34
N PRO A 30 -5.90 11.46 -7.50
CA PRO A 30 -7.16 11.23 -8.21
C PRO A 30 -7.34 9.77 -8.67
N GLU A 31 -6.28 9.12 -9.13
CA GLU A 31 -6.30 7.72 -9.57
C GLU A 31 -6.64 6.77 -8.42
N TYR A 32 -6.03 6.98 -7.25
CA TYR A 32 -6.34 6.18 -6.08
C TYR A 32 -7.77 6.39 -5.61
N ARG A 33 -8.29 7.63 -5.69
CA ARG A 33 -9.67 7.93 -5.32
C ARG A 33 -10.68 7.17 -6.17
N HIS A 34 -10.40 6.94 -7.45
CA HIS A 34 -11.23 6.11 -8.31
C HIS A 34 -11.30 4.67 -7.81
N VAL A 35 -10.15 4.04 -7.57
CA VAL A 35 -10.05 2.67 -7.04
C VAL A 35 -10.69 2.55 -5.65
N TYR A 36 -10.46 3.52 -4.79
CA TYR A 36 -11.05 3.59 -3.46
C TYR A 36 -12.59 3.60 -3.48
N LEU A 37 -13.20 4.37 -4.40
CA LEU A 37 -14.65 4.50 -4.48
C LEU A 37 -15.32 3.32 -5.20
N HIS A 38 -14.66 2.74 -6.20
CA HIS A 38 -15.32 1.78 -7.11
C HIS A 38 -14.86 0.33 -6.92
N ASN A 39 -13.73 0.08 -6.26
CA ASN A 39 -13.13 -1.26 -6.21
C ASN A 39 -12.91 -1.78 -4.79
N LEU A 40 -12.57 -0.93 -3.81
CA LEU A 40 -12.15 -1.39 -2.48
C LEU A 40 -13.28 -1.79 -1.52
N ASN A 41 -14.56 -1.57 -1.85
CA ASN A 41 -15.75 -2.00 -1.09
C ASN A 41 -15.65 -1.88 0.45
N LEU A 42 -15.02 -0.82 0.96
CA LEU A 42 -14.81 -0.62 2.39
C LEU A 42 -16.10 -0.24 3.11
N THR A 43 -16.37 -0.89 4.23
CA THR A 43 -17.50 -0.56 5.13
C THR A 43 -17.29 0.80 5.79
N ALA A 44 -18.37 1.45 6.25
CA ALA A 44 -18.29 2.76 6.91
C ALA A 44 -17.33 2.80 8.11
N SER A 45 -17.20 1.68 8.84
CA SER A 45 -16.25 1.53 9.94
C SER A 45 -14.79 1.54 9.45
N GLN A 46 -14.50 0.84 8.35
CA GLN A 46 -13.17 0.80 7.73
C GLN A 46 -12.79 2.15 7.12
N GLN A 47 -13.75 2.89 6.55
CA GLN A 47 -13.49 4.23 6.02
C GLN A 47 -13.10 5.26 7.11
N GLY A 48 -13.30 4.93 8.39
CA GLY A 48 -12.86 5.74 9.53
C GLY A 48 -11.48 5.37 10.06
N ASP A 49 -10.86 4.29 9.59
CA ASP A 49 -9.59 3.81 10.11
C ASP A 49 -8.47 3.90 9.06
N VAL A 50 -7.47 4.73 9.37
CA VAL A 50 -6.31 5.01 8.50
C VAL A 50 -5.59 3.73 8.08
N LYS A 51 -5.43 2.77 8.99
CA LYS A 51 -4.70 1.52 8.69
C LYS A 51 -5.46 0.70 7.65
N THR A 52 -6.75 0.48 7.85
CA THR A 52 -7.54 -0.27 6.87
C THR A 52 -7.59 0.39 5.49
N ILE A 53 -7.55 1.73 5.42
CA ILE A 53 -7.48 2.45 4.14
C ILE A 53 -6.12 2.24 3.46
N LEU A 54 -5.03 2.11 4.21
CA LEU A 54 -3.69 1.84 3.68
C LEU A 54 -3.47 0.37 3.32
N ASP A 55 -4.08 -0.57 4.04
CA ASP A 55 -3.94 -2.00 3.78
C ASP A 55 -4.78 -2.48 2.59
N ALA A 56 -5.94 -1.84 2.37
CA ALA A 56 -6.85 -2.16 1.27
C ALA A 56 -6.21 -2.13 -0.14
N PRO A 57 -5.42 -1.11 -0.52
CA PRO A 57 -4.69 -1.13 -1.79
C PRO A 57 -3.67 -2.24 -1.88
N GLU A 58 -3.00 -2.58 -0.80
CA GLU A 58 -1.99 -3.62 -0.82
C GLU A 58 -2.62 -4.95 -1.29
N VAL A 59 -3.79 -5.28 -0.74
CA VAL A 59 -4.55 -6.46 -1.15
C VAL A 59 -5.09 -6.35 -2.58
N TYR A 60 -5.51 -5.16 -3.00
CA TYR A 60 -6.12 -4.97 -4.32
C TYR A 60 -5.10 -4.95 -5.47
N PHE A 61 -3.97 -4.29 -5.27
CA PHE A 61 -2.92 -4.14 -6.29
C PHE A 61 -1.94 -5.30 -6.29
N MET A 62 -1.74 -6.00 -5.16
CA MET A 62 -0.87 -7.16 -5.16
C MET A 62 -1.60 -8.39 -5.74
N PRO A 63 -1.11 -8.95 -6.86
CA PRO A 63 -1.64 -10.21 -7.33
C PRO A 63 -1.36 -11.32 -6.32
N VAL A 64 -2.25 -12.31 -6.26
CA VAL A 64 -2.03 -13.51 -5.44
C VAL A 64 -0.74 -14.19 -5.90
N ARG A 65 0.24 -14.25 -5.00
CA ARG A 65 1.55 -14.84 -5.29
C ARG A 65 1.45 -16.36 -5.40
N ASN A 66 1.88 -16.91 -6.53
CA ASN A 66 2.05 -18.35 -6.67
C ASN A 66 3.45 -18.74 -6.17
N ILE A 67 3.51 -19.14 -4.90
CA ILE A 67 4.77 -19.49 -4.21
C ILE A 67 5.54 -20.58 -4.94
N ILE A 68 4.85 -21.54 -5.57
CA ILE A 68 5.50 -22.63 -6.32
C ILE A 68 6.19 -22.07 -7.57
N TYR A 69 5.50 -21.20 -8.29
CA TYR A 69 6.05 -20.54 -9.46
C TYR A 69 7.22 -19.62 -9.09
N GLU A 70 7.09 -18.81 -8.04
CA GLU A 70 8.17 -17.93 -7.57
C GLU A 70 9.42 -18.73 -7.17
N ARG A 71 9.27 -19.87 -6.48
CA ARG A 71 10.40 -20.76 -6.15
C ARG A 71 11.05 -21.36 -7.38
N TYR A 72 10.26 -21.75 -8.36
CA TYR A 72 10.78 -22.24 -9.64
C TYR A 72 11.60 -21.16 -10.34
N VAL A 73 11.05 -19.95 -10.47
CA VAL A 73 11.76 -18.80 -11.08
C VAL A 73 13.07 -18.51 -10.34
N PHE A 74 13.05 -18.47 -9.00
CA PHE A 74 14.24 -18.26 -8.19
C PHE A 74 15.28 -19.38 -8.39
N GLY A 75 14.87 -20.65 -8.39
CA GLY A 75 15.76 -21.80 -8.60
C GLY A 75 16.32 -21.90 -10.02
N CYS A 76 15.64 -21.30 -11.00
CA CYS A 76 16.10 -21.22 -12.38
C CYS A 76 16.90 -19.95 -12.68
N CYS A 77 16.97 -18.99 -11.75
CA CYS A 77 17.70 -17.75 -11.94
C CYS A 77 19.21 -18.02 -12.01
N LYS A 78 19.88 -17.43 -13.00
CA LYS A 78 21.33 -17.53 -13.20
C LYS A 78 21.86 -16.15 -13.50
N GLN A 79 23.04 -15.86 -12.97
CA GLN A 79 23.71 -14.60 -13.24
C GLN A 79 24.03 -14.54 -14.74
N GLU A 80 23.58 -13.46 -15.38
CA GLU A 80 23.80 -13.27 -16.81
C GLU A 80 25.27 -12.91 -17.10
N GLU A 81 25.73 -13.20 -18.31
CA GLU A 81 27.11 -12.93 -18.69
C GLU A 81 27.37 -11.41 -18.70
N GLY A 82 28.23 -10.94 -17.79
CA GLY A 82 28.54 -9.52 -17.61
C GLY A 82 27.68 -8.79 -16.57
N GLU A 83 26.72 -9.46 -15.94
CA GLU A 83 25.99 -8.91 -14.79
C GLU A 83 26.91 -8.83 -13.57
N SER A 84 26.93 -7.70 -12.87
CA SER A 84 27.69 -7.55 -11.62
C SER A 84 26.97 -8.26 -10.47
N ARG A 85 27.73 -8.72 -9.48
CA ARG A 85 27.17 -9.39 -8.28
C ARG A 85 26.17 -8.54 -7.50
N ASP A 86 26.28 -7.21 -7.57
CA ASP A 86 25.36 -6.30 -6.88
C ASP A 86 24.01 -6.16 -7.62
N ASN A 87 23.95 -6.56 -8.90
CA ASN A 87 22.74 -6.48 -9.73
C ASN A 87 22.03 -7.83 -9.88
N PHE A 88 22.71 -8.95 -9.60
CA PHE A 88 22.15 -10.30 -9.54
C PHE A 88 21.49 -10.58 -8.19
#